data_AF-M0LZE8-F1
#
_entry.id   AF-M0LZE8-F1
#
_cell.length_a   1.000
_cell.length_b   1.000
_cell.length_c   1.000
_cell.angle_alpha   90.00
_cell.angle_beta   90.00
_cell.angle_gamma   90.00
#
_symmetry.space_group_name_H-M   'P 1'
#
loop_
_entity.id
_entity.type
_entity.pdbx_description
1 polymer ?
#
loop_
_entity_poly.entity_id
_entity_poly.type
_entity_poly.pdbx_seq_one_letter_code
_entity_poly.pdbx_strand_id
1 'polypeptide(L)'
;MTETDALYAVSPLDGRYSGRTAPLSPYASEAALMRARVRVEVEYLIALADLEATPLAIDLEERELLRGLYKHFAEEDARLIKKLETEGHADFEATNHDVKAVEYFVRHQLPADSDAGPWIHFGLTSEDVNNLAHRLLVRDAVSEVLLPELYEVRDALAEMAREYRDLPMLARTHGQPATPTTFGKEMAVYASRLGHTTGRVHAAADELSGKLGGASGTYAAHEAAYPDVDWQAFAETFVTDLGLEFEPLTTQVNPCDDLAALFDAFRGTNDVLLDLDLDMWLYVSDRYLGQEAVEGETGSSTMPHKVNPIDFENSEGNLSKANSDLTFLADYVTTSRLQRDLSDSTVKRNVGAAFAHCLIGYTKTAAGLEKVVPNEQVMREDLESTPEIIGEAVQTILRREGQEDAYEQVKELTRGKQVTLSDFRELFDDLEVDEEVREELADLTPTDYVGVASDLVDDLE
;
A
#
# COMPACT_ATOMS: atom_id res chain seq x y z
N MET A 1 -16.24 -14.80 21.20
CA MET A 1 -16.88 -14.07 20.08
C MET A 1 -17.91 -15.00 19.46
N THR A 2 -19.07 -14.51 19.05
CA THR A 2 -20.05 -15.34 18.36
C THR A 2 -19.51 -15.69 16.98
N GLU A 3 -19.59 -16.97 16.59
CA GLU A 3 -19.48 -17.37 15.18
C GLU A 3 -20.67 -16.74 14.43
N THR A 4 -20.48 -15.51 13.99
CA THR A 4 -21.45 -14.81 13.16
C THR A 4 -21.06 -15.08 11.71
N ASP A 5 -21.97 -15.73 10.97
CA ASP A 5 -21.80 -15.97 9.54
C ASP A 5 -21.48 -14.64 8.83
N ALA A 6 -20.50 -14.66 7.91
CA ALA A 6 -20.01 -13.52 7.15
C ALA A 6 -21.14 -12.71 6.47
N LEU A 7 -22.27 -13.35 6.14
CA LEU A 7 -23.46 -12.68 5.60
C LEU A 7 -24.12 -11.69 6.57
N TYR A 8 -23.86 -11.80 7.87
CA TYR A 8 -24.34 -10.89 8.91
C TYR A 8 -23.26 -9.94 9.44
N ALA A 9 -22.06 -9.95 8.86
CA ALA A 9 -21.01 -9.00 9.23
C ALA A 9 -21.46 -7.56 8.92
N VAL A 10 -21.24 -6.66 9.88
CA VAL A 10 -21.56 -5.22 9.72
C VAL A 10 -20.60 -4.58 8.72
N SER A 11 -19.32 -4.93 8.80
CA SER A 11 -18.30 -4.46 7.86
C SER A 11 -18.27 -5.37 6.63
N PRO A 12 -18.18 -4.82 5.41
CA PRO A 12 -17.97 -5.63 4.21
C PRO A 12 -16.58 -6.30 4.21
N LEU A 13 -15.61 -5.78 4.98
CA LEU A 13 -14.26 -6.33 5.10
C LEU A 13 -14.28 -7.74 5.69
N ASP A 14 -15.14 -7.99 6.67
CA ASP A 14 -15.32 -9.29 7.33
C ASP A 14 -16.51 -10.08 6.76
N GLY A 15 -17.24 -9.50 5.80
CA GLY A 15 -18.38 -10.09 5.14
C GLY A 15 -18.08 -10.38 3.66
N ARG A 16 -18.61 -9.52 2.78
CA ARG A 16 -18.48 -9.63 1.32
C ARG A 16 -17.05 -9.85 0.83
N TYR A 17 -16.07 -9.22 1.47
CA TYR A 17 -14.66 -9.25 1.08
C TYR A 17 -13.79 -10.12 1.99
N SER A 18 -14.39 -10.88 2.91
CA SER A 18 -13.66 -11.73 3.88
C SER A 18 -12.63 -12.66 3.22
N GLY A 19 -12.96 -13.24 2.06
CA GLY A 19 -12.01 -14.08 1.32
C GLY A 19 -10.77 -13.33 0.82
N ARG A 20 -10.89 -12.02 0.53
CA ARG A 20 -9.77 -11.18 0.08
C ARG A 20 -8.99 -10.59 1.25
N THR A 21 -9.64 -10.35 2.39
CA THR A 21 -9.01 -9.76 3.58
C THR A 21 -8.44 -10.81 4.53
N ALA A 22 -8.76 -12.09 4.33
CA ALA A 22 -8.25 -13.21 5.13
C ALA A 22 -6.73 -13.23 5.33
N PRO A 23 -5.87 -12.90 4.33
CA PRO A 23 -4.42 -12.83 4.52
C PRO A 23 -3.98 -11.82 5.58
N LEU A 24 -4.78 -10.79 5.88
CA LEU A 24 -4.49 -9.81 6.94
C LEU A 24 -4.88 -10.30 8.33
N SER A 25 -5.74 -11.31 8.46
CA SER A 25 -6.23 -11.78 9.77
C SER A 25 -5.11 -12.15 10.76
N PRO A 26 -4.00 -12.77 10.35
CA PRO A 26 -2.84 -13.03 11.22
C PRO A 26 -2.13 -11.77 11.74
N TYR A 27 -2.45 -10.57 11.24
CA TYR A 27 -1.81 -9.30 11.60
C TYR A 27 -2.78 -8.24 12.13
N ALA A 28 -4.02 -8.23 11.62
CA ALA A 28 -5.01 -7.17 11.83
C ALA A 28 -6.13 -7.53 12.82
N SER A 29 -6.13 -8.75 13.37
CA SER A 29 -7.19 -9.23 14.26
C SER A 29 -6.85 -9.04 15.75
N GLU A 30 -7.89 -9.15 16.61
CA GLU A 30 -7.68 -9.16 18.06
C GLU A 30 -6.78 -10.33 18.50
N ALA A 31 -6.93 -11.50 17.87
CA ALA A 31 -6.08 -12.65 18.14
C ALA A 31 -4.62 -12.40 17.74
N ALA A 32 -4.40 -11.70 16.62
CA ALA A 32 -3.06 -11.27 16.21
C ALA A 32 -2.43 -10.31 17.23
N LEU A 33 -3.19 -9.34 17.74
CA LEU A 33 -2.75 -8.44 18.80
C LEU A 33 -2.41 -9.18 20.09
N MET A 34 -3.23 -10.16 20.49
CA MET A 34 -2.93 -11.03 21.63
C MET A 34 -1.63 -11.81 21.41
N ARG A 35 -1.46 -12.46 20.26
CA ARG A 35 -0.22 -13.20 19.91
C ARG A 35 1.02 -12.30 19.97
N ALA A 36 0.95 -11.10 19.40
CA ALA A 36 2.07 -10.18 19.40
C ALA A 36 2.40 -9.66 20.81
N ARG A 37 1.39 -9.42 21.65
CA ARG A 37 1.61 -9.07 23.07
C ARG A 37 2.28 -10.22 23.83
N VAL A 38 1.85 -11.46 23.61
CA VAL A 38 2.51 -12.65 24.18
C VAL A 38 3.98 -12.71 23.74
N ARG A 39 4.27 -12.47 22.44
CA ARG A 39 5.65 -12.42 21.93
C ARG A 39 6.50 -11.38 22.68
N VAL A 40 5.99 -10.16 22.84
CA VAL A 40 6.74 -9.09 23.52
C VAL A 40 6.98 -9.43 24.98
N GLU A 41 5.97 -9.88 25.72
CA GLU A 41 6.11 -10.30 27.13
C GLU A 41 7.12 -11.43 27.31
N VAL A 42 7.03 -12.45 26.45
CA VAL A 42 7.93 -13.62 26.48
C VAL A 42 9.37 -13.21 26.19
N GLU A 43 9.62 -12.49 25.11
CA GLU A 43 10.99 -12.11 24.77
C GLU A 43 11.56 -11.12 25.80
N TYR A 44 10.74 -10.25 26.39
CA TYR A 44 11.17 -9.36 27.47
C TYR A 44 11.57 -10.13 28.72
N LEU A 45 10.76 -11.12 29.13
CA LEU A 45 11.07 -12.00 30.26
C LEU A 45 12.39 -12.76 30.04
N ILE A 46 12.61 -13.25 28.82
CA ILE A 46 13.85 -13.92 28.42
C ILE A 46 15.03 -12.95 28.48
N ALA A 47 14.88 -11.72 27.96
CA ALA A 47 15.92 -10.69 28.00
C ALA A 47 16.29 -10.30 29.43
N LEU A 48 15.30 -10.22 30.35
CA LEU A 48 15.57 -10.01 31.77
C LEU A 48 16.36 -11.16 32.42
N ALA A 49 16.11 -12.40 32.00
CA ALA A 49 16.84 -13.58 32.46
C ALA A 49 18.29 -13.63 31.93
N ASP A 50 18.57 -12.93 30.83
CA ASP A 50 19.92 -12.79 30.26
C ASP A 50 20.74 -11.66 30.93
N LEU A 51 20.12 -10.82 31.76
CA LEU A 51 20.81 -9.83 32.57
C LEU A 51 21.50 -10.48 33.79
N GLU A 52 22.82 -10.34 33.89
CA GLU A 52 23.59 -10.80 35.05
C GLU A 52 23.13 -10.20 36.38
N ALA A 53 22.50 -9.02 36.34
CA ALA A 53 22.01 -8.31 37.51
C ALA A 53 20.75 -8.93 38.13
N THR A 54 19.98 -9.72 37.37
CA THR A 54 18.76 -10.35 37.88
C THR A 54 19.07 -11.75 38.41
N PRO A 55 18.37 -12.21 39.46
CA PRO A 55 18.45 -13.61 39.90
C PRO A 55 17.58 -14.55 39.06
N LEU A 56 16.93 -14.04 38.00
CA LEU A 56 16.03 -14.81 37.15
C LEU A 56 16.85 -15.75 36.26
N ALA A 57 16.60 -17.05 36.36
CA ALA A 57 17.20 -18.05 35.49
C ALA A 57 16.08 -18.77 34.73
N ILE A 58 16.17 -18.75 33.40
CA ILE A 58 15.27 -19.47 32.49
C ILE A 58 16.14 -20.37 31.63
N ASP A 59 16.01 -21.68 31.81
CA ASP A 59 16.79 -22.67 31.08
C ASP A 59 16.31 -22.83 29.62
N LEU A 60 16.98 -23.69 28.86
CA LEU A 60 16.68 -23.86 27.44
C LEU A 60 15.28 -24.46 27.21
N GLU A 61 14.83 -25.39 28.06
CA GLU A 61 13.53 -26.05 27.93
C GLU A 61 12.40 -25.07 28.22
N GLU A 62 12.55 -24.25 29.26
CA GLU A 62 11.59 -23.19 29.60
C GLU A 62 11.57 -22.08 28.54
N ARG A 63 12.72 -21.71 27.95
CA ARG A 63 12.75 -20.77 26.80
C ARG A 63 12.01 -21.31 25.59
N GLU A 64 12.16 -22.60 25.27
CA GLU A 64 11.44 -23.24 24.17
C GLU A 64 9.93 -23.28 24.43
N LEU A 65 9.52 -23.61 25.65
CA LEU A 65 8.12 -23.56 26.10
C LEU A 65 7.54 -22.15 25.93
N LEU A 66 8.21 -21.14 26.48
CA LEU A 66 7.77 -19.73 26.43
C LEU A 66 7.65 -19.24 24.99
N ARG A 67 8.65 -19.50 24.14
CA ARG A 67 8.60 -19.13 22.72
C ARG A 67 7.52 -19.89 21.95
N GLY A 68 7.22 -21.12 22.37
CA GLY A 68 6.10 -21.90 21.86
C GLY A 68 4.75 -21.18 22.00
N LEU A 69 4.57 -20.38 23.06
CA LEU A 69 3.31 -19.69 23.33
C LEU A 69 2.89 -18.72 22.22
N TYR A 70 3.84 -18.03 21.57
CA TYR A 70 3.51 -17.14 20.44
C TYR A 70 3.77 -17.78 19.08
N LYS A 71 4.69 -18.76 18.97
CA LYS A 71 4.99 -19.47 17.71
C LYS A 71 3.92 -20.47 17.30
N HIS A 72 3.21 -21.04 18.28
CA HIS A 72 2.13 -22.02 18.08
C HIS A 72 0.78 -21.49 18.58
N PHE A 73 0.66 -20.17 18.71
CA PHE A 73 -0.53 -19.50 19.20
C PHE A 73 -1.76 -19.85 18.34
N ALA A 74 -2.79 -20.39 18.98
CA ALA A 74 -4.00 -20.88 18.33
C ALA A 74 -5.25 -20.12 18.79
N GLU A 75 -6.39 -20.45 18.18
CA GLU A 75 -7.66 -19.83 18.54
C GLU A 75 -8.04 -20.10 20.01
N GLU A 76 -7.70 -21.28 20.52
CA GLU A 76 -7.92 -21.66 21.92
C GLU A 76 -7.18 -20.74 22.89
N ASP A 77 -5.97 -20.31 22.54
CA ASP A 77 -5.17 -19.37 23.34
C ASP A 77 -5.83 -17.98 23.37
N ALA A 78 -6.26 -17.50 22.20
CA ALA A 78 -7.01 -16.23 22.10
C ALA A 78 -8.31 -16.28 22.91
N ARG A 79 -9.05 -17.40 22.85
CA ARG A 79 -10.27 -17.62 23.65
C ARG A 79 -9.95 -17.65 25.14
N LEU A 80 -8.84 -18.26 25.56
CA LEU A 80 -8.41 -18.29 26.95
C LEU A 80 -8.03 -16.90 27.46
N ILE A 81 -7.24 -16.13 26.70
CA ILE A 81 -6.92 -14.73 27.03
C ILE A 81 -8.21 -13.92 27.16
N LYS A 82 -9.16 -14.08 26.22
CA LYS A 82 -10.43 -13.36 26.31
C LYS A 82 -11.24 -13.76 27.53
N LYS A 83 -11.22 -15.04 27.90
CA LYS A 83 -11.87 -15.54 29.12
C LYS A 83 -11.23 -14.96 30.38
N LEU A 84 -9.90 -14.90 30.47
CA LEU A 84 -9.17 -14.24 31.55
C LEU A 84 -9.54 -12.76 31.68
N GLU A 85 -9.79 -12.09 30.55
CA GLU A 85 -10.22 -10.69 30.53
C GLU A 85 -11.64 -10.50 31.09
N THR A 86 -12.60 -11.33 30.67
CA THR A 86 -14.04 -11.07 30.90
C THR A 86 -14.67 -11.87 32.03
N GLU A 87 -14.19 -13.08 32.29
CA GLU A 87 -14.79 -14.03 33.25
C GLU A 87 -13.81 -14.48 34.35
N GLY A 88 -12.51 -14.41 34.08
CA GLY A 88 -11.47 -15.05 34.88
C GLY A 88 -11.28 -16.53 34.50
N HIS A 89 -10.18 -17.12 34.97
CA HIS A 89 -9.84 -18.52 34.72
C HIS A 89 -8.93 -19.09 35.81
N ALA A 90 -9.19 -20.33 36.24
CA ALA A 90 -8.47 -20.97 37.34
C ALA A 90 -8.44 -20.07 38.58
N ASP A 91 -7.24 -19.72 39.07
CA ASP A 91 -7.04 -18.86 40.24
C ASP A 91 -6.98 -17.36 39.90
N PHE A 92 -7.22 -16.98 38.64
CA PHE A 92 -7.19 -15.60 38.17
C PHE A 92 -8.60 -15.01 38.05
N GLU A 93 -8.87 -13.91 38.76
CA GLU A 93 -10.08 -13.12 38.59
C GLU A 93 -10.11 -12.38 37.23
N ALA A 94 -11.31 -12.03 36.77
CA ALA A 94 -11.49 -11.25 35.54
C ALA A 94 -10.76 -9.91 35.62
N THR A 95 -9.90 -9.63 34.64
CA THR A 95 -9.05 -8.43 34.68
C THR A 95 -9.78 -7.16 34.22
N ASN A 96 -10.76 -7.29 33.33
CA ASN A 96 -11.34 -6.18 32.55
C ASN A 96 -10.26 -5.30 31.88
N HIS A 97 -9.08 -5.89 31.61
CA HIS A 97 -7.93 -5.23 31.01
C HIS A 97 -7.16 -6.24 30.17
N ASP A 98 -7.04 -5.96 28.87
CA ASP A 98 -6.51 -6.88 27.86
C ASP A 98 -5.04 -7.28 28.09
N VAL A 99 -4.12 -6.33 28.32
CA VAL A 99 -2.70 -6.66 28.58
C VAL A 99 -2.53 -7.45 29.89
N LYS A 100 -3.29 -7.13 30.94
CA LYS A 100 -3.26 -7.90 32.19
C LYS A 100 -3.74 -9.34 31.99
N ALA A 101 -4.69 -9.56 31.08
CA ALA A 101 -5.11 -10.92 30.72
C ALA A 101 -4.01 -11.70 29.98
N VAL A 102 -3.21 -11.03 29.16
CA VAL A 102 -1.99 -11.61 28.54
C VAL A 102 -0.96 -11.98 29.60
N GLU A 103 -0.70 -11.10 30.58
CA GLU A 103 0.19 -11.41 31.71
C GLU A 103 -0.25 -12.68 32.45
N TYR A 104 -1.56 -12.78 32.77
CA TYR A 104 -2.12 -13.97 33.42
C TYR A 104 -2.06 -15.21 32.54
N PHE A 105 -2.22 -15.08 31.22
CA PHE A 105 -2.06 -16.18 30.29
C PHE A 105 -0.62 -16.71 30.30
N VAL A 106 0.38 -15.85 30.17
CA VAL A 106 1.80 -16.28 30.22
C VAL A 106 2.09 -16.93 31.56
N ARG A 107 1.63 -16.35 32.66
CA ARG A 107 1.81 -16.90 34.01
C ARG A 107 1.13 -18.25 34.20
N HIS A 108 -0.06 -18.45 33.60
CA HIS A 108 -0.79 -19.71 33.67
C HIS A 108 -0.06 -20.85 32.94
N GLN A 109 0.75 -20.52 31.93
CA GLN A 109 1.49 -21.49 31.13
C GLN A 109 2.88 -21.82 31.71
N LEU A 110 3.34 -21.11 32.75
CA LEU A 110 4.60 -21.42 33.40
C LEU A 110 4.54 -22.76 34.15
N PRO A 111 5.67 -23.51 34.21
CA PRO A 111 5.81 -24.65 35.10
C PRO A 111 5.51 -24.26 36.56
N ALA A 112 4.94 -25.18 37.34
CA ALA A 112 4.54 -24.89 38.72
C ALA A 112 5.72 -24.54 39.65
N ASP A 113 6.92 -24.96 39.30
CA ASP A 113 8.19 -24.70 39.96
C ASP A 113 9.00 -23.55 39.33
N SER A 114 8.46 -22.86 38.32
CA SER A 114 9.11 -21.69 37.72
C SER A 114 9.05 -20.48 38.66
N ASP A 115 10.22 -19.87 38.89
CA ASP A 115 10.37 -18.61 39.62
C ASP A 115 10.16 -17.38 38.72
N ALA A 116 9.82 -17.56 37.44
CA ALA A 116 9.66 -16.47 36.47
C ALA A 116 8.35 -15.68 36.64
N GLY A 117 7.36 -16.23 37.37
CA GLY A 117 6.03 -15.62 37.52
C GLY A 117 6.02 -14.14 37.97
N PRO A 118 6.80 -13.74 39.00
CA PRO A 118 6.91 -12.33 39.44
C PRO A 118 7.64 -11.41 38.45
N TRP A 119 8.32 -11.97 37.44
CA TRP A 119 9.12 -11.24 36.47
C TRP A 119 8.37 -10.92 35.17
N ILE A 120 7.24 -11.60 34.93
CA ILE A 120 6.35 -11.26 33.82
C ILE A 120 5.88 -9.81 34.01
N HIS A 121 5.97 -9.00 32.95
CA HIS A 121 5.63 -7.58 32.97
C HIS A 121 6.46 -6.71 33.96
N PHE A 122 7.66 -7.15 34.35
CA PHE A 122 8.49 -6.44 35.32
C PHE A 122 8.91 -5.05 34.82
N GLY A 123 8.55 -4.00 35.57
CA GLY A 123 8.89 -2.60 35.26
C GLY A 123 8.11 -1.98 34.09
N LEU A 124 7.46 -2.80 33.27
CA LEU A 124 6.70 -2.37 32.10
C LEU A 124 5.42 -1.61 32.46
N THR A 125 4.96 -0.82 31.50
CA THR A 125 3.55 -0.45 31.40
C THR A 125 2.91 -1.20 30.23
N SER A 126 1.58 -1.34 30.24
CA SER A 126 0.80 -1.94 29.14
C SER A 126 1.20 -1.40 27.75
N GLU A 127 1.62 -0.13 27.71
CA GLU A 127 1.96 0.55 26.49
C GLU A 127 3.39 0.28 25.98
N ASP A 128 4.30 -0.20 26.82
CA ASP A 128 5.58 -0.80 26.36
C ASP A 128 5.28 -2.05 25.52
N VAL A 129 4.29 -2.85 25.94
CA VAL A 129 3.87 -4.05 25.21
C VAL A 129 3.08 -3.70 23.96
N ASN A 130 2.09 -2.82 24.07
CA ASN A 130 1.20 -2.47 22.95
C ASN A 130 1.94 -1.85 21.77
N ASN A 131 2.84 -0.90 22.02
CA ASN A 131 3.47 -0.16 20.94
C ASN A 131 4.34 -1.08 20.06
N LEU A 132 5.09 -1.99 20.70
CA LEU A 132 5.92 -3.00 20.05
C LEU A 132 5.05 -4.03 19.32
N ALA A 133 4.01 -4.54 19.98
CA ALA A 133 3.09 -5.49 19.37
C ALA A 133 2.43 -4.93 18.10
N HIS A 134 1.95 -3.69 18.12
CA HIS A 134 1.36 -3.06 16.94
C HIS A 134 2.37 -2.94 15.78
N ARG A 135 3.62 -2.56 16.05
CA ARG A 135 4.64 -2.36 15.02
C ARG A 135 5.11 -3.66 14.40
N LEU A 136 5.26 -4.71 15.21
CA LEU A 136 5.50 -6.06 14.69
C LEU A 136 4.40 -6.48 13.72
N LEU A 137 3.12 -6.29 14.09
CA LEU A 137 2.00 -6.65 13.23
C LEU A 137 1.91 -5.80 11.97
N VAL A 138 2.15 -4.49 12.08
CA VAL A 138 2.13 -3.57 10.94
C VAL A 138 3.25 -3.92 9.97
N ARG A 139 4.50 -4.03 10.45
CA ARG A 139 5.66 -4.38 9.61
C ARG A 139 5.44 -5.69 8.86
N ASP A 140 4.99 -6.73 9.57
CA ASP A 140 4.79 -8.06 8.99
C ASP A 140 3.60 -8.02 8.00
N ALA A 141 2.50 -7.30 8.29
CA ALA A 141 1.41 -7.11 7.31
C ALA A 141 1.84 -6.37 6.03
N VAL A 142 2.70 -5.36 6.18
CA VAL A 142 3.20 -4.59 5.03
C VAL A 142 4.09 -5.46 4.15
N SER A 143 5.06 -6.15 4.75
CA SER A 143 6.05 -6.94 4.03
C SER A 143 5.52 -8.25 3.48
N GLU A 144 4.64 -8.94 4.20
CA GLU A 144 4.15 -10.28 3.84
C GLU A 144 2.84 -10.26 3.04
N VAL A 145 2.09 -9.15 3.05
CA VAL A 145 0.78 -9.06 2.39
C VAL A 145 0.67 -7.88 1.42
N LEU A 146 0.91 -6.65 1.87
CA LEU A 146 0.58 -5.47 1.05
C LEU A 146 1.62 -5.18 -0.05
N LEU A 147 2.91 -5.23 0.26
CA LEU A 147 3.97 -4.98 -0.72
C LEU A 147 4.00 -6.01 -1.86
N PRO A 148 3.84 -7.34 -1.61
CA PRO A 148 3.74 -8.32 -2.69
C PRO A 148 2.67 -7.97 -3.73
N GLU A 149 1.47 -7.60 -3.30
CA GLU A 149 0.35 -7.23 -4.18
C GLU A 149 0.64 -5.96 -4.99
N LEU A 150 1.32 -4.99 -4.39
CA LEU A 150 1.78 -3.79 -5.10
C LEU A 150 2.86 -4.10 -6.14
N TYR A 151 3.76 -5.04 -5.83
CA TYR A 151 4.76 -5.51 -6.80
C TYR A 151 4.11 -6.24 -7.97
N GLU A 152 3.09 -7.06 -7.73
CA GLU A 152 2.34 -7.71 -8.81
C GLU A 152 1.70 -6.70 -9.75
N VAL A 153 1.05 -5.64 -9.23
CA VAL A 153 0.48 -4.57 -10.07
C VAL A 153 1.57 -3.82 -10.85
N ARG A 154 2.66 -3.45 -10.20
CA ARG A 154 3.80 -2.77 -10.84
C ARG A 154 4.38 -3.62 -11.97
N ASP A 155 4.59 -4.91 -11.72
CA ASP A 155 5.24 -5.82 -12.65
C ASP A 155 4.33 -6.13 -13.85
N ALA A 156 3.02 -6.26 -13.63
CA ALA A 156 2.03 -6.36 -14.71
C ALA A 156 2.04 -5.12 -15.61
N LEU A 157 2.09 -3.91 -15.04
CA LEU A 157 2.20 -2.68 -15.82
C LEU A 157 3.51 -2.59 -16.59
N ALA A 158 4.62 -3.03 -15.99
CA ALA A 158 5.92 -3.07 -16.65
C ALA A 158 5.95 -4.11 -17.79
N GLU A 159 5.26 -5.23 -17.64
CA GLU A 159 5.09 -6.23 -18.71
C GLU A 159 4.25 -5.65 -19.86
N MET A 160 3.08 -5.08 -19.56
CA MET A 160 2.25 -4.39 -20.55
C MET A 160 3.01 -3.26 -21.25
N ALA A 161 3.83 -2.50 -20.52
CA ALA A 161 4.65 -1.44 -21.07
C ALA A 161 5.61 -1.98 -22.15
N ARG A 162 6.27 -3.11 -21.88
CA ARG A 162 7.21 -3.74 -22.81
C ARG A 162 6.50 -4.42 -23.98
N GLU A 163 5.39 -5.10 -23.72
CA GLU A 163 4.60 -5.78 -24.74
C GLU A 163 4.04 -4.79 -25.77
N TYR A 164 3.47 -3.69 -25.30
CA TYR A 164 2.81 -2.68 -26.13
C TYR A 164 3.66 -1.42 -26.34
N ARG A 165 5.00 -1.54 -26.25
CA ARG A 165 5.92 -0.39 -26.34
C ARG A 165 5.76 0.40 -27.63
N ASP A 166 5.47 -0.29 -28.74
CA ASP A 166 5.35 0.25 -30.10
C ASP A 166 3.89 0.48 -30.54
N LEU A 167 2.91 0.35 -29.64
CA LEU A 167 1.50 0.52 -29.99
C LEU A 167 1.12 2.02 -29.96
N PRO A 168 1.00 2.71 -31.11
CA PRO A 168 0.71 4.14 -31.14
C PRO A 168 -0.69 4.42 -30.61
N MET A 169 -0.82 5.50 -29.85
CA MET A 169 -2.06 5.93 -29.21
C MET A 169 -2.21 7.44 -29.32
N LEU A 170 -3.41 7.90 -29.66
CA LEU A 170 -3.75 9.32 -29.61
C LEU A 170 -3.76 9.79 -28.15
N ALA A 171 -2.86 10.71 -27.79
CA ALA A 171 -2.86 11.28 -26.46
C ALA A 171 -4.04 12.25 -26.29
N ARG A 172 -4.46 12.44 -25.03
CA ARG A 172 -5.47 13.44 -24.67
C ARG A 172 -4.92 14.43 -23.66
N THR A 173 -4.98 15.71 -23.98
CA THR A 173 -4.70 16.80 -23.01
C THR A 173 -5.94 17.67 -22.88
N HIS A 174 -6.36 17.97 -21.65
CA HIS A 174 -7.68 18.59 -21.39
C HIS A 174 -8.86 17.80 -22.03
N GLY A 175 -8.69 16.48 -22.19
CA GLY A 175 -9.64 15.60 -22.89
C GLY A 175 -9.68 15.76 -24.41
N GLN A 176 -8.87 16.65 -25.00
CA GLN A 176 -8.81 16.89 -26.45
C GLN A 176 -7.65 16.10 -27.09
N PRO A 177 -7.79 15.71 -28.37
CA PRO A 177 -6.69 15.12 -29.13
C PRO A 177 -5.40 15.94 -29.04
N ALA A 178 -4.28 15.26 -28.84
CA ALA A 178 -2.96 15.84 -28.69
C ALA A 178 -1.89 14.98 -29.39
N THR A 179 -0.63 15.44 -29.32
CA THR A 179 0.55 14.75 -29.87
C THR A 179 0.57 13.28 -29.45
N PRO A 180 0.73 12.33 -30.40
CA PRO A 180 0.67 10.89 -30.12
C PRO A 180 1.68 10.44 -29.06
N THR A 181 1.35 9.31 -28.46
CA THR A 181 2.19 8.54 -27.54
C THR A 181 2.14 7.07 -27.94
N THR A 182 2.70 6.18 -27.13
CA THR A 182 2.40 4.75 -27.21
C THR A 182 1.69 4.27 -25.96
N PHE A 183 0.80 3.28 -26.10
CA PHE A 183 0.11 2.69 -24.96
C PHE A 183 1.11 2.11 -23.94
N GLY A 184 2.16 1.44 -24.43
CA GLY A 184 3.21 0.91 -23.56
C GLY A 184 3.95 2.00 -22.77
N LYS A 185 4.23 3.16 -23.38
CA LYS A 185 4.84 4.28 -22.66
C LYS A 185 3.93 4.83 -21.56
N GLU A 186 2.61 4.89 -21.76
CA GLU A 186 1.71 5.32 -20.68
C GLU A 186 1.66 4.30 -19.54
N MET A 187 1.77 3.00 -19.82
CA MET A 187 1.88 1.98 -18.76
C MET A 187 3.21 2.09 -18.01
N ALA A 188 4.30 2.42 -18.71
CA ALA A 188 5.61 2.65 -18.11
C ALA A 188 5.58 3.81 -17.09
N VAL A 189 4.81 4.87 -17.35
CA VAL A 189 4.65 5.99 -16.41
C VAL A 189 4.07 5.51 -15.07
N TYR A 190 3.04 4.66 -15.09
CA TYR A 190 2.46 4.12 -13.87
C TYR A 190 3.39 3.12 -13.17
N ALA A 191 4.03 2.22 -13.91
CA ALA A 191 5.01 1.27 -13.35
C ALA A 191 6.16 2.00 -12.64
N SER A 192 6.71 3.05 -13.26
CA SER A 192 7.77 3.89 -12.68
C SER A 192 7.30 4.61 -11.40
N ARG A 193 6.12 5.25 -11.44
CA ARG A 193 5.54 5.92 -10.26
C ARG A 193 5.31 4.95 -9.11
N LEU A 194 4.79 3.76 -9.38
CA LEU A 194 4.61 2.70 -8.38
C LEU A 194 5.94 2.19 -7.84
N GLY A 195 6.98 2.04 -8.66
CA GLY A 195 8.32 1.70 -8.20
C GLY A 195 8.84 2.70 -7.15
N HIS A 196 8.66 3.99 -7.38
CA HIS A 196 9.04 5.04 -6.42
C HIS A 196 8.19 5.03 -5.14
N THR A 197 6.86 4.93 -5.26
CA THR A 197 5.96 5.00 -4.08
C THR A 197 6.01 3.73 -3.24
N THR A 198 6.15 2.54 -3.84
CA THR A 198 6.39 1.29 -3.11
C THR A 198 7.72 1.32 -2.37
N GLY A 199 8.78 1.91 -2.95
CA GLY A 199 10.04 2.15 -2.24
C GLY A 199 9.88 3.02 -0.99
N ARG A 200 9.00 4.03 -1.02
CA ARG A 200 8.66 4.84 0.17
C ARG A 200 7.92 4.03 1.24
N VAL A 201 7.01 3.15 0.85
CA VAL A 201 6.29 2.26 1.78
C VAL A 201 7.26 1.30 2.46
N HIS A 202 8.16 0.70 1.67
CA HIS A 202 9.21 -0.19 2.19
C HIS A 202 10.12 0.53 3.20
N ALA A 203 10.66 1.69 2.83
CA ALA A 203 11.50 2.49 3.73
C ALA A 203 10.77 2.88 5.03
N ALA A 204 9.52 3.36 4.93
CA ALA A 204 8.74 3.73 6.11
C ALA A 204 8.39 2.53 7.01
N ALA A 205 8.28 1.32 6.45
CA ALA A 205 8.07 0.09 7.21
C ALA A 205 9.34 -0.35 7.95
N ASP A 206 10.51 -0.15 7.34
CA ASP A 206 11.81 -0.41 7.97
C ASP A 206 12.14 0.59 9.09
N GLU A 207 11.64 1.83 8.97
CA GLU A 207 11.81 2.90 9.96
C GLU A 207 10.80 2.85 11.13
N LEU A 208 9.95 1.81 11.21
CA LEU A 208 9.02 1.63 12.33
C LEU A 208 9.79 1.52 13.66
N SER A 209 9.42 2.34 14.64
CA SER A 209 10.20 2.53 15.85
C SER A 209 9.47 2.12 17.11
N GLY A 210 10.10 1.32 17.96
CA GLY A 210 9.55 0.87 19.23
C GLY A 210 10.07 1.68 20.41
N LYS A 211 9.31 1.69 21.51
CA LYS A 211 9.78 2.23 22.79
C LYS A 211 9.65 1.21 23.91
N LEU A 212 10.52 1.34 24.90
CA LEU A 212 10.42 0.69 26.20
C LEU A 212 10.92 1.67 27.25
N GLY A 213 10.04 2.14 28.14
CA GLY A 213 10.41 3.20 29.10
C GLY A 213 9.56 3.24 30.37
N GLY A 214 8.65 2.28 30.55
CA GLY A 214 7.77 2.21 31.70
C GLY A 214 6.67 3.28 31.67
N ALA A 215 6.05 3.51 32.83
CA ALA A 215 4.81 4.26 32.97
C ALA A 215 4.80 5.68 32.38
N SER A 216 5.92 6.38 32.30
CA SER A 216 5.99 7.75 31.75
C SER A 216 7.18 7.98 30.83
N GLY A 217 7.86 6.92 30.38
CA GLY A 217 9.05 7.03 29.52
C GLY A 217 10.32 7.41 30.27
N THR A 218 10.41 7.11 31.57
CA THR A 218 11.53 7.55 32.44
C THR A 218 12.26 6.42 33.14
N TYR A 219 11.88 5.16 32.87
CA TYR A 219 12.46 3.98 33.50
C TYR A 219 12.32 3.93 35.04
N ALA A 220 11.52 4.81 35.66
CA ALA A 220 11.51 5.02 37.10
C ALA A 220 11.29 3.75 37.95
N ALA A 221 10.42 2.84 37.50
CA ALA A 221 10.20 1.56 38.18
C ALA A 221 11.39 0.60 38.04
N HIS A 222 12.02 0.59 36.86
CA HIS A 222 13.21 -0.21 36.56
C HIS A 222 14.39 0.27 37.41
N GLU A 223 14.68 1.58 37.37
CA GLU A 223 15.75 2.24 38.14
C GLU A 223 15.59 2.05 39.65
N ALA A 224 14.36 2.12 40.17
CA ALA A 224 14.10 1.91 41.58
C ALA A 224 14.39 0.48 42.05
N ALA A 225 14.22 -0.51 41.18
CA ALA A 225 14.42 -1.91 41.50
C ALA A 225 15.87 -2.37 41.25
N TYR A 226 16.49 -1.92 40.16
CA TYR A 226 17.88 -2.21 39.80
C TYR A 226 18.58 -0.92 39.32
N PRO A 227 19.14 -0.10 40.23
CA PRO A 227 19.76 1.18 39.88
C PRO A 227 21.13 1.06 39.19
N ASP A 228 21.74 -0.14 39.23
CA ASP A 228 23.04 -0.38 38.62
C ASP A 228 22.94 -0.92 37.18
N VAL A 229 21.71 -1.13 36.67
CA VAL A 229 21.46 -1.59 35.30
C VAL A 229 21.28 -0.39 34.37
N ASP A 230 21.98 -0.38 33.23
CA ASP A 230 21.75 0.61 32.17
C ASP A 230 20.46 0.26 31.40
N TRP A 231 19.34 0.75 31.92
CA TRP A 231 18.02 0.47 31.36
C TRP A 231 17.79 1.08 29.98
N GLN A 232 18.51 2.15 29.62
CA GLN A 232 18.42 2.75 28.29
C GLN A 232 19.08 1.84 27.25
N ALA A 233 20.30 1.36 27.54
CA ALA A 233 20.99 0.42 26.66
C ALA A 233 20.25 -0.93 26.55
N PHE A 234 19.67 -1.41 27.66
CA PHE A 234 18.82 -2.61 27.66
C PHE A 234 17.58 -2.43 26.78
N ALA A 235 16.88 -1.29 26.90
CA ALA A 235 15.71 -0.98 26.10
C ALA A 235 16.04 -0.88 24.61
N GLU A 236 17.12 -0.18 24.24
CA GLU A 236 17.59 -0.08 22.86
C GLU A 236 17.87 -1.46 22.27
N THR A 237 18.66 -2.27 22.97
CA THR A 237 18.99 -3.65 22.53
C THR A 237 17.71 -4.46 22.35
N PHE A 238 16.82 -4.47 23.34
CA PHE A 238 15.57 -5.22 23.28
C PHE A 238 14.67 -4.82 22.10
N VAL A 239 14.53 -3.52 21.84
CA VAL A 239 13.71 -3.03 20.71
C VAL A 239 14.35 -3.38 19.36
N THR A 240 15.67 -3.20 19.24
CA THR A 240 16.39 -3.53 17.99
C THR A 240 16.43 -5.04 17.71
N ASP A 241 16.49 -5.89 18.74
CA ASP A 241 16.39 -7.36 18.60
C ASP A 241 15.00 -7.81 18.09
N LEU A 242 13.96 -7.00 18.29
CA LEU A 242 12.64 -7.21 17.68
C LEU A 242 12.58 -6.76 16.21
N GLY A 243 13.65 -6.15 15.68
CA GLY A 243 13.77 -5.61 14.33
C GLY A 243 13.00 -4.30 14.14
N LEU A 244 13.01 -3.43 15.15
CA LEU A 244 12.43 -2.09 15.12
C LEU A 244 13.51 -1.06 15.45
N GLU A 245 13.37 0.15 14.93
CA GLU A 245 14.19 1.28 15.37
C GLU A 245 13.87 1.65 16.83
N PHE A 246 14.84 2.16 17.59
CA PHE A 246 14.61 2.54 18.98
C PHE A 246 14.21 4.01 19.10
N GLU A 247 13.06 4.27 19.73
CA GLU A 247 12.62 5.62 20.10
C GLU A 247 12.92 5.91 21.59
N PRO A 248 14.00 6.67 21.90
CA PRO A 248 14.45 6.88 23.26
C PRO A 248 13.61 7.90 24.05
N LEU A 249 12.91 8.83 23.38
CA LEU A 249 12.27 9.97 24.02
C LEU A 249 10.75 9.91 23.92
N THR A 250 10.15 9.17 24.84
CA THR A 250 8.69 8.97 24.84
C THR A 250 8.02 9.45 26.12
N THR A 251 6.70 9.48 26.08
CA THR A 251 5.86 9.56 27.27
C THR A 251 5.43 8.15 27.68
N GLN A 252 4.18 7.96 28.12
CA GLN A 252 3.65 6.61 28.29
C GLN A 252 3.46 5.89 26.94
N VAL A 253 3.24 6.63 25.84
CA VAL A 253 3.06 6.12 24.47
C VAL A 253 4.28 6.41 23.59
N ASN A 254 4.51 5.57 22.57
CA ASN A 254 5.33 5.95 21.42
C ASN A 254 4.58 7.05 20.62
N PRO A 255 5.25 8.12 20.15
CA PRO A 255 4.60 9.26 19.50
C PRO A 255 3.90 8.95 18.17
N CYS A 256 4.14 7.78 17.55
CA CYS A 256 3.46 7.29 16.34
C CYS A 256 3.72 8.13 15.07
N ASP A 257 4.75 8.98 15.05
CA ASP A 257 5.20 9.68 13.83
C ASP A 257 5.67 8.69 12.75
N ASP A 258 6.26 7.57 13.15
CA ASP A 258 6.65 6.44 12.30
C ASP A 258 5.43 5.85 11.56
N LEU A 259 4.34 5.60 12.28
CA LEU A 259 3.09 5.12 11.68
C LEU A 259 2.46 6.16 10.75
N ALA A 260 2.50 7.45 11.12
CA ALA A 260 2.00 8.51 10.25
C ALA A 260 2.78 8.61 8.93
N ALA A 261 4.11 8.46 8.97
CA ALA A 261 4.96 8.41 7.78
C ALA A 261 4.62 7.20 6.89
N LEU A 262 4.39 6.03 7.48
CA LEU A 262 3.94 4.84 6.74
C LEU A 262 2.58 5.05 6.10
N PHE A 263 1.62 5.65 6.81
CA PHE A 263 0.28 5.93 6.26
C PHE A 263 0.33 6.95 5.11
N ASP A 264 1.19 7.96 5.19
CA ASP A 264 1.42 8.89 4.07
C ASP A 264 2.03 8.18 2.85
N ALA A 265 3.00 7.28 3.06
CA ALA A 265 3.58 6.49 1.99
C ALA A 265 2.52 5.64 1.27
N PHE A 266 1.63 4.97 2.02
CA PHE A 266 0.50 4.23 1.44
C PHE A 266 -0.45 5.12 0.66
N ARG A 267 -0.78 6.31 1.18
CA ARG A 267 -1.63 7.27 0.46
C ARG A 267 -1.03 7.66 -0.88
N GLY A 268 0.27 7.95 -0.91
CA GLY A 268 0.99 8.26 -2.15
C GLY A 268 0.94 7.12 -3.17
N THR A 269 1.06 5.86 -2.72
CA THR A 269 0.89 4.69 -3.60
C THR A 269 -0.55 4.56 -4.09
N ASN A 270 -1.53 4.70 -3.19
CA ASN A 270 -2.95 4.62 -3.53
C ASN A 270 -3.35 5.71 -4.53
N ASP A 271 -2.81 6.93 -4.43
CA ASP A 271 -3.10 8.02 -5.36
C ASP A 271 -2.60 7.71 -6.78
N VAL A 272 -1.49 6.95 -6.94
CA VAL A 272 -1.03 6.48 -8.25
C VAL A 272 -2.00 5.45 -8.85
N LEU A 273 -2.52 4.54 -8.02
CA LEU A 273 -3.49 3.53 -8.46
C LEU A 273 -4.87 4.12 -8.73
N LEU A 274 -5.31 5.12 -7.94
CA LEU A 274 -6.56 5.85 -8.21
C LEU A 274 -6.52 6.54 -9.56
N ASP A 275 -5.39 7.17 -9.88
CA ASP A 275 -5.15 7.81 -11.18
C ASP A 275 -5.15 6.78 -12.31
N LEU A 276 -4.52 5.61 -12.10
CA LEU A 276 -4.55 4.48 -13.04
C LEU A 276 -5.98 3.94 -13.25
N ASP A 277 -6.73 3.70 -12.19
CA ASP A 277 -8.09 3.15 -12.25
C ASP A 277 -9.00 4.06 -13.09
N LEU A 278 -8.85 5.39 -12.96
CA LEU A 278 -9.57 6.39 -13.74
C LEU A 278 -9.16 6.39 -15.21
N ASP A 279 -7.86 6.35 -15.52
CA ASP A 279 -7.38 6.32 -16.91
C ASP A 279 -7.77 4.99 -17.60
N MET A 280 -7.67 3.85 -16.89
CA MET A 280 -8.17 2.56 -17.37
C MET A 280 -9.66 2.60 -17.68
N TRP A 281 -10.46 3.23 -16.80
CA TRP A 281 -11.88 3.43 -17.05
C TRP A 281 -12.13 4.26 -18.32
N LEU A 282 -11.37 5.33 -18.53
CA LEU A 282 -11.46 6.17 -19.73
C LEU A 282 -11.04 5.42 -20.99
N TYR A 283 -9.95 4.65 -20.96
CA TYR A 283 -9.52 3.83 -22.10
C TYR A 283 -10.55 2.75 -22.45
N VAL A 284 -11.21 2.13 -21.46
CA VAL A 284 -12.34 1.21 -21.72
C VAL A 284 -13.52 1.97 -22.34
N SER A 285 -13.82 3.18 -21.84
CA SER A 285 -14.90 4.04 -22.36
C SER A 285 -14.68 4.44 -23.83
N ASP A 286 -13.44 4.78 -24.19
CA ASP A 286 -13.02 5.11 -25.55
C ASP A 286 -12.87 3.86 -26.45
N ARG A 287 -13.02 2.66 -25.89
CA ARG A 287 -12.84 1.35 -26.54
C ARG A 287 -11.40 1.04 -26.93
N TYR A 288 -10.44 1.76 -26.34
CA TYR A 288 -9.01 1.49 -26.46
C TYR A 288 -8.64 0.21 -25.72
N LEU A 289 -9.39 -0.14 -24.68
CA LEU A 289 -9.29 -1.43 -24.01
C LEU A 289 -10.57 -2.23 -24.20
N GLY A 290 -10.43 -3.41 -24.77
CA GLY A 290 -11.43 -4.48 -24.69
C GLY A 290 -11.27 -5.26 -23.38
N GLN A 291 -12.23 -6.12 -23.07
CA GLN A 291 -12.12 -7.09 -21.99
C GLN A 291 -12.38 -8.49 -22.53
N GLU A 292 -11.52 -9.45 -22.22
CA GLU A 292 -11.79 -10.86 -22.54
C GLU A 292 -13.01 -11.34 -21.73
N ALA A 293 -14.02 -11.85 -22.42
CA ALA A 293 -15.21 -12.38 -21.76
C ALA A 293 -14.90 -13.78 -21.19
N VAL A 294 -14.93 -13.92 -19.86
CA VAL A 294 -14.89 -15.23 -19.22
C VAL A 294 -16.23 -15.94 -19.46
N GLU A 295 -16.19 -17.16 -20.02
CA GLU A 295 -17.38 -17.94 -20.34
C GLU A 295 -18.20 -18.22 -19.05
N GLY A 296 -19.35 -17.53 -18.89
CA GLY A 296 -20.26 -17.69 -17.75
C GLY A 296 -20.43 -16.45 -16.84
N GLU A 297 -19.63 -15.40 -16.99
CA GLU A 297 -19.85 -14.14 -16.27
C GLU A 297 -21.00 -13.32 -16.90
N THR A 298 -21.94 -12.85 -16.08
CA THR A 298 -23.03 -11.97 -16.54
C THR A 298 -22.60 -10.51 -16.40
N GLY A 299 -22.06 -9.91 -17.47
CA GLY A 299 -21.56 -8.52 -17.45
C GLY A 299 -22.63 -7.44 -17.26
N SER A 300 -23.87 -7.68 -17.69
CA SER A 300 -25.04 -6.83 -17.40
C SER A 300 -26.31 -7.67 -17.34
N SER A 301 -27.18 -7.36 -16.38
CA SER A 301 -28.46 -8.07 -16.17
C SER A 301 -29.45 -7.89 -17.34
N THR A 302 -29.20 -6.96 -18.26
CA THR A 302 -30.08 -6.64 -19.39
C THR A 302 -29.38 -6.58 -20.76
N MET A 303 -28.04 -6.50 -20.80
CA MET A 303 -27.26 -6.32 -22.04
C MET A 303 -26.14 -7.36 -22.16
N PRO A 304 -26.36 -8.50 -22.84
CA PRO A 304 -25.44 -9.65 -22.84
C PRO A 304 -24.04 -9.41 -23.41
N HIS A 305 -23.82 -8.32 -24.16
CA HIS A 305 -22.54 -7.99 -24.78
C HIS A 305 -21.71 -6.97 -23.97
N LYS A 306 -22.25 -6.44 -22.87
CA LYS A 306 -21.60 -5.37 -22.10
C LYS A 306 -20.61 -5.96 -21.11
N VAL A 307 -19.32 -5.67 -21.30
CA VAL A 307 -18.27 -5.93 -20.30
C VAL A 307 -17.91 -4.58 -19.66
N ASN A 308 -17.94 -4.50 -18.33
CA ASN A 308 -17.76 -3.26 -17.58
C ASN A 308 -16.43 -3.30 -16.81
N PRO A 309 -15.72 -2.18 -16.62
CA PRO A 309 -14.47 -2.10 -15.85
C PRO A 309 -14.71 -2.18 -14.32
N ILE A 310 -15.51 -3.15 -13.86
CA ILE A 310 -15.97 -3.25 -12.46
C ILE A 310 -14.83 -3.48 -11.46
N ASP A 311 -13.71 -4.04 -11.92
CA ASP A 311 -12.57 -4.30 -11.06
C ASP A 311 -11.83 -2.99 -10.76
N PHE A 312 -11.59 -2.13 -11.76
CA PHE A 312 -11.07 -0.77 -11.56
C PHE A 312 -12.02 0.09 -10.74
N GLU A 313 -13.34 0.06 -11.01
CA GLU A 313 -14.34 0.80 -10.21
C GLU A 313 -14.39 0.32 -8.74
N ASN A 314 -14.16 -0.98 -8.49
CA ASN A 314 -14.08 -1.51 -7.13
C ASN A 314 -12.80 -1.07 -6.42
N SER A 315 -11.68 -1.07 -7.15
CA SER A 315 -10.41 -0.57 -6.65
C SER A 315 -10.53 0.90 -6.25
N GLU A 316 -11.00 1.74 -7.18
CA GLU A 316 -11.15 3.19 -6.97
C GLU A 316 -11.89 3.51 -5.66
N GLY A 317 -13.04 2.85 -5.44
CA GLY A 317 -13.83 3.04 -4.24
C GLY A 317 -13.14 2.59 -2.95
N ASN A 318 -12.43 1.47 -2.97
CA ASN A 318 -11.71 0.95 -1.80
C ASN A 318 -10.47 1.78 -1.49
N LEU A 319 -9.67 2.17 -2.49
CA LEU A 319 -8.49 3.00 -2.30
C LEU A 319 -8.87 4.40 -1.81
N SER A 320 -9.97 4.98 -2.30
CA SER A 320 -10.52 6.23 -1.77
C SER A 320 -10.91 6.11 -0.29
N LYS A 321 -11.52 4.99 0.10
CA LYS A 321 -11.86 4.72 1.50
C LYS A 321 -10.61 4.51 2.36
N ALA A 322 -9.63 3.77 1.85
CA ALA A 322 -8.34 3.58 2.51
C ALA A 322 -7.65 4.92 2.78
N ASN A 323 -7.56 5.81 1.78
CA ASN A 323 -6.92 7.13 1.95
C ASN A 323 -7.64 8.01 2.97
N SER A 324 -8.96 7.94 3.03
CA SER A 324 -9.74 8.62 4.08
C SER A 324 -9.36 8.12 5.48
N ASP A 325 -9.27 6.80 5.67
CA ASP A 325 -8.91 6.21 6.95
C ASP A 325 -7.45 6.45 7.31
N LEU A 326 -6.52 6.29 6.36
CA LEU A 326 -5.09 6.54 6.56
C LEU A 326 -4.81 8.00 6.94
N THR A 327 -5.53 8.96 6.32
CA THR A 327 -5.44 10.38 6.70
C THR A 327 -5.91 10.59 8.14
N PHE A 328 -7.10 10.07 8.47
CA PHE A 328 -7.62 10.17 9.84
C PHE A 328 -6.68 9.53 10.87
N LEU A 329 -6.16 8.34 10.56
CA LEU A 329 -5.24 7.61 11.44
C LEU A 329 -3.96 8.42 11.68
N ALA A 330 -3.31 8.90 10.61
CA ALA A 330 -2.08 9.69 10.70
C ALA A 330 -2.25 10.96 11.55
N ASP A 331 -3.34 11.69 11.33
CA ASP A 331 -3.64 12.93 12.07
C ASP A 331 -3.96 12.65 13.55
N TYR A 332 -4.66 11.55 13.84
CA TYR A 332 -5.16 11.28 15.19
C TYR A 332 -4.11 10.67 16.11
N VAL A 333 -3.33 9.70 15.64
CA VAL A 333 -2.43 8.92 16.51
C VAL A 333 -1.21 9.70 17.00
N THR A 334 -0.88 10.82 16.36
CA THR A 334 0.25 11.71 16.69
C THR A 334 -0.09 12.76 17.75
N THR A 335 -1.36 12.84 18.19
CA THR A 335 -1.80 13.82 19.20
C THR A 335 -2.35 13.12 20.44
N SER A 336 -1.71 13.37 21.59
CA SER A 336 -2.17 12.87 22.89
C SER A 336 -2.05 13.94 23.98
N ARG A 337 -3.05 14.03 24.86
CA ARG A 337 -3.06 15.04 25.95
C ARG A 337 -2.03 14.68 27.01
N LEU A 338 -1.12 15.61 27.30
CA LEU A 338 -0.06 15.45 28.32
C LEU A 338 0.79 14.19 28.06
N GLN A 339 1.05 13.37 29.08
CA GLN A 339 1.84 12.13 28.96
C GLN A 339 1.09 10.98 28.30
N ARG A 340 -0.24 11.09 28.19
CA ARG A 340 -1.13 10.37 27.27
C ARG A 340 -2.60 10.61 27.64
N ASP A 341 -3.48 10.38 26.69
CA ASP A 341 -4.83 9.88 26.91
C ASP A 341 -5.05 8.57 26.16
N LEU A 342 -6.15 7.86 26.43
CA LEU A 342 -6.39 6.50 25.89
C LEU A 342 -7.25 6.48 24.61
N SER A 343 -7.51 7.64 24.00
CA SER A 343 -8.36 7.69 22.80
C SER A 343 -7.72 7.02 21.57
N ASP A 344 -6.39 6.96 21.54
CA ASP A 344 -5.60 6.30 20.49
C ASP A 344 -5.77 4.77 20.47
N SER A 345 -6.00 4.14 21.64
CA SER A 345 -6.11 2.69 21.78
C SER A 345 -7.20 2.07 20.91
N THR A 346 -8.39 2.69 20.86
CA THR A 346 -9.47 2.21 19.98
C THR A 346 -9.20 2.56 18.51
N VAL A 347 -8.54 3.69 18.26
CA VAL A 347 -8.24 4.17 16.90
C VAL A 347 -7.23 3.24 16.21
N LYS A 348 -6.14 2.85 16.89
CA LYS A 348 -5.12 1.93 16.35
C LYS A 348 -5.68 0.55 15.94
N ARG A 349 -6.81 0.11 16.51
CA ARG A 349 -7.49 -1.14 16.11
C ARG A 349 -8.11 -1.06 14.71
N ASN A 350 -8.16 0.13 14.09
CA ASN A 350 -8.67 0.33 12.73
C ASN A 350 -7.58 0.35 11.66
N VAL A 351 -6.29 0.24 12.03
CA VAL A 351 -5.17 0.17 11.06
C VAL A 351 -5.37 -1.01 10.10
N GLY A 352 -5.77 -2.17 10.64
CA GLY A 352 -6.08 -3.35 9.85
C GLY A 352 -7.22 -3.14 8.82
N ALA A 353 -8.22 -2.32 9.15
CA ALA A 353 -9.32 -2.02 8.23
C ALA A 353 -8.86 -1.12 7.07
N ALA A 354 -7.99 -0.15 7.34
CA ALA A 354 -7.37 0.68 6.30
C ALA A 354 -6.51 -0.16 5.34
N PHE A 355 -5.71 -1.09 5.90
CA PHE A 355 -4.91 -2.04 5.12
C PHE A 355 -5.78 -3.02 4.33
N ALA A 356 -6.92 -3.44 4.86
CA ALA A 356 -7.86 -4.31 4.15
C ALA A 356 -8.47 -3.61 2.92
N HIS A 357 -8.81 -2.32 3.02
CA HIS A 357 -9.23 -1.54 1.86
C HIS A 357 -8.09 -1.38 0.83
N CYS A 358 -6.85 -1.16 1.28
CA CYS A 358 -5.68 -1.15 0.39
C CYS A 358 -5.55 -2.48 -0.38
N LEU A 359 -5.55 -3.60 0.34
CA LEU A 359 -5.44 -4.95 -0.23
C LEU A 359 -6.56 -5.26 -1.25
N ILE A 360 -7.80 -4.88 -0.92
CA ILE A 360 -8.91 -5.04 -1.88
C ILE A 360 -8.65 -4.20 -3.13
N GLY A 361 -8.19 -2.97 -2.98
CA GLY A 361 -7.82 -2.11 -4.11
C GLY A 361 -6.77 -2.76 -5.01
N TYR A 362 -5.64 -3.16 -4.43
CA TYR A 362 -4.50 -3.74 -5.15
C TYR A 362 -4.90 -5.00 -5.92
N THR A 363 -5.55 -5.96 -5.23
CA THR A 363 -6.02 -7.21 -5.85
C THR A 363 -7.13 -6.99 -6.89
N LYS A 364 -7.77 -5.81 -6.90
CA LYS A 364 -8.79 -5.45 -7.88
C LYS A 364 -8.21 -4.73 -9.09
N THR A 365 -7.25 -3.83 -8.90
CA THR A 365 -6.46 -3.30 -10.02
C THR A 365 -5.75 -4.44 -10.76
N ALA A 366 -5.09 -5.36 -10.05
CA ALA A 366 -4.42 -6.52 -10.67
C ALA A 366 -5.40 -7.36 -11.52
N ALA A 367 -6.56 -7.72 -10.96
CA ALA A 367 -7.59 -8.46 -11.69
C ALA A 367 -8.18 -7.68 -12.88
N GLY A 368 -8.19 -6.35 -12.82
CA GLY A 368 -8.58 -5.50 -13.94
C GLY A 368 -7.54 -5.55 -15.07
N LEU A 369 -6.25 -5.44 -14.72
CA LEU A 369 -5.13 -5.50 -15.66
C LEU A 369 -5.06 -6.84 -16.39
N GLU A 370 -5.32 -7.96 -15.71
CA GLU A 370 -5.36 -9.30 -16.33
C GLU A 370 -6.44 -9.45 -17.42
N LYS A 371 -7.49 -8.64 -17.39
CA LYS A 371 -8.65 -8.78 -18.28
C LYS A 371 -8.62 -7.86 -19.48
N VAL A 372 -7.90 -6.74 -19.38
CA VAL A 372 -7.90 -5.71 -20.43
C VAL A 372 -6.93 -6.08 -21.56
N VAL A 373 -7.38 -5.88 -22.79
CA VAL A 373 -6.57 -6.09 -24.00
C VAL A 373 -6.66 -4.83 -24.85
N PRO A 374 -5.52 -4.22 -25.25
CA PRO A 374 -5.53 -3.07 -26.15
C PRO A 374 -6.18 -3.38 -27.49
N ASN A 375 -7.00 -2.45 -27.98
CA ASN A 375 -7.65 -2.54 -29.28
C ASN A 375 -6.88 -1.70 -30.30
N GLU A 376 -5.86 -2.32 -30.90
CA GLU A 376 -4.96 -1.65 -31.85
C GLU A 376 -5.70 -1.03 -33.04
N GLN A 377 -6.78 -1.66 -33.51
CA GLN A 377 -7.56 -1.16 -34.62
C GLN A 377 -8.21 0.19 -34.27
N VAL A 378 -8.84 0.28 -33.09
CA VAL A 378 -9.52 1.52 -32.66
C VAL A 378 -8.50 2.63 -32.42
N MET A 379 -7.38 2.33 -31.76
CA MET A 379 -6.32 3.33 -31.54
C MET A 379 -5.74 3.87 -32.86
N ARG A 380 -5.53 2.99 -33.85
CA ARG A 380 -5.07 3.38 -35.18
C ARG A 380 -6.10 4.23 -35.92
N GLU A 381 -7.36 3.82 -35.93
CA GLU A 381 -8.44 4.56 -36.59
C GLU A 381 -8.62 5.97 -35.99
N ASP A 382 -8.47 6.12 -34.67
CA ASP A 382 -8.52 7.42 -34.00
C ASP A 382 -7.35 8.34 -34.41
N LEU A 383 -6.14 7.80 -34.54
CA LEU A 383 -4.98 8.55 -35.04
C LEU A 383 -5.16 8.96 -36.51
N GLU A 384 -5.53 8.01 -37.38
CA GLU A 384 -5.73 8.25 -38.82
C GLU A 384 -6.85 9.27 -39.09
N SER A 385 -7.87 9.33 -38.23
CA SER A 385 -8.98 10.29 -38.34
C SER A 385 -8.70 11.66 -37.72
N THR A 386 -7.52 11.86 -37.12
CA THR A 386 -7.12 13.13 -36.45
C THR A 386 -5.82 13.69 -37.03
N PRO A 387 -5.73 14.02 -38.32
CA PRO A 387 -4.48 14.45 -38.95
C PRO A 387 -3.94 15.80 -38.45
N GLU A 388 -4.77 16.65 -37.84
CA GLU A 388 -4.35 17.97 -37.31
C GLU A 388 -3.21 17.90 -36.27
N ILE A 389 -3.03 16.75 -35.61
CA ILE A 389 -2.03 16.55 -34.56
C ILE A 389 -0.58 16.59 -35.07
N ILE A 390 -0.34 16.35 -36.37
CA ILE A 390 1.01 16.52 -36.95
C ILE A 390 1.37 18.00 -37.15
N GLY A 391 0.41 18.92 -36.98
CA GLY A 391 0.62 20.36 -37.17
C GLY A 391 1.76 20.92 -36.30
N GLU A 392 1.94 20.38 -35.08
CA GLU A 392 3.07 20.74 -34.22
C GLU A 392 4.42 20.37 -34.86
N ALA A 393 4.54 19.16 -35.42
CA ALA A 393 5.75 18.70 -36.09
C ALA A 393 6.06 19.56 -37.32
N VAL A 394 5.05 19.78 -38.17
CA VAL A 394 5.14 20.63 -39.36
C VAL A 394 5.63 22.03 -38.99
N GLN A 395 5.00 22.64 -37.99
CA GLN A 395 5.39 23.96 -37.50
C GLN A 395 6.85 23.97 -37.03
N THR A 396 7.27 22.93 -36.30
CA THR A 396 8.61 22.83 -35.72
C THR A 396 9.68 22.68 -36.79
N ILE A 397 9.45 21.85 -37.80
CA ILE A 397 10.33 21.69 -38.96
C ILE A 397 10.44 23.01 -39.74
N LEU A 398 9.33 23.70 -39.99
CA LEU A 398 9.39 24.98 -40.70
C LEU A 398 10.12 26.07 -39.92
N ARG A 399 9.98 26.10 -38.59
CA ARG A 399 10.79 26.97 -37.73
C ARG A 399 12.29 26.65 -37.83
N ARG A 400 12.67 25.38 -37.91
CA ARG A 400 14.06 24.94 -38.12
C ARG A 400 14.64 25.53 -39.41
N GLU A 401 13.83 25.60 -40.47
CA GLU A 401 14.19 26.21 -41.76
C GLU A 401 14.11 27.75 -41.79
N GLY A 402 13.77 28.40 -40.67
CA GLY A 402 13.72 29.86 -40.57
C GLY A 402 12.45 30.50 -41.13
N GLN A 403 11.37 29.75 -41.33
CA GLN A 403 10.07 30.29 -41.75
C GLN A 403 9.42 31.06 -40.58
N GLU A 404 9.33 32.39 -40.68
CA GLU A 404 8.83 33.26 -39.60
C GLU A 404 7.32 33.05 -39.30
N ASP A 405 6.52 32.76 -40.34
CA ASP A 405 5.05 32.62 -40.25
C ASP A 405 4.56 31.16 -40.14
N ALA A 406 5.45 30.19 -39.87
CA ALA A 406 5.14 28.76 -39.82
C ALA A 406 3.93 28.39 -38.95
N TYR A 407 3.78 29.06 -37.79
CA TYR A 407 2.64 28.83 -36.90
C TYR A 407 1.31 29.28 -37.52
N GLU A 408 1.29 30.47 -38.13
CA GLU A 408 0.05 31.02 -38.69
C GLU A 408 -0.38 30.24 -39.92
N GLN A 409 0.58 29.74 -40.74
CA GLN A 409 0.29 28.86 -41.88
C GLN A 409 -0.40 27.55 -41.45
N VAL A 410 0.14 26.83 -40.46
CA VAL A 410 -0.47 25.59 -39.95
C VAL A 410 -1.82 25.85 -39.28
N LYS A 411 -1.93 26.98 -38.56
CA LYS A 411 -3.17 27.37 -37.86
C LYS A 411 -4.28 27.78 -38.84
N GLU A 412 -3.99 28.44 -39.95
CA GLU A 412 -4.97 28.76 -40.99
C GLU A 412 -5.56 27.50 -41.66
N LEU A 413 -4.74 26.45 -41.78
CA LEU A 413 -5.15 25.16 -42.29
C LEU A 413 -6.04 24.41 -41.29
N THR A 414 -5.62 24.32 -40.02
CA THR A 414 -6.24 23.43 -39.02
C THR A 414 -7.38 24.06 -38.19
N ARG A 415 -7.41 25.39 -38.01
CA ARG A 415 -8.32 26.01 -37.04
C ARG A 415 -9.79 25.97 -37.49
N GLY A 416 -10.60 25.19 -36.78
CA GLY A 416 -12.06 25.15 -36.94
C GLY A 416 -12.52 24.44 -38.23
N LYS A 417 -11.64 23.65 -38.84
CA LYS A 417 -11.91 22.87 -40.05
C LYS A 417 -11.56 21.40 -39.79
N GLN A 418 -12.28 20.48 -40.41
CA GLN A 418 -11.79 19.11 -40.55
C GLN A 418 -10.71 19.13 -41.64
N VAL A 419 -9.51 18.73 -41.26
CA VAL A 419 -8.36 18.60 -42.17
C VAL A 419 -8.14 17.12 -42.49
N THR A 420 -7.53 16.87 -43.63
CA THR A 420 -7.10 15.55 -44.09
C THR A 420 -5.58 15.56 -44.28
N LEU A 421 -4.96 14.38 -44.30
CA LEU A 421 -3.54 14.25 -44.68
C LEU A 421 -3.27 14.82 -46.09
N SER A 422 -4.25 14.76 -47.00
CA SER A 422 -4.14 15.35 -48.33
C SER A 422 -4.03 16.88 -48.27
N ASP A 423 -4.76 17.54 -47.37
CA ASP A 423 -4.68 19.00 -47.21
C ASP A 423 -3.29 19.43 -46.70
N PHE A 424 -2.65 18.62 -45.85
CA PHE A 424 -1.27 18.83 -45.43
C PHE A 424 -0.28 18.62 -46.58
N ARG A 425 -0.49 17.59 -47.42
CA ARG A 425 0.37 17.36 -48.61
C ARG A 425 0.29 18.50 -49.61
N GLU A 426 -0.90 19.03 -49.86
CA GLU A 426 -1.09 20.22 -50.70
C GLU A 426 -0.37 21.45 -50.12
N LEU A 427 -0.42 21.63 -48.80
CA LEU A 427 0.36 22.68 -48.14
C LEU A 427 1.87 22.48 -48.38
N PHE A 428 2.39 21.25 -48.26
CA PHE A 428 3.83 20.98 -48.39
C PHE A 428 4.36 21.24 -49.81
N ASP A 429 3.56 20.98 -50.84
CA ASP A 429 3.90 21.27 -52.23
C ASP A 429 4.10 22.78 -52.48
N ASP A 430 3.34 23.62 -51.76
CA ASP A 430 3.40 25.08 -51.88
C ASP A 430 4.50 25.73 -51.00
N LEU A 431 5.17 24.97 -50.13
CA LEU A 431 6.21 25.50 -49.25
C LEU A 431 7.53 25.76 -49.99
N GLU A 432 8.12 26.94 -49.74
CA GLU A 432 9.46 27.33 -50.19
C GLU A 432 10.52 26.73 -49.24
N VAL A 433 10.69 25.40 -49.30
CA VAL A 433 11.71 24.64 -48.56
C VAL A 433 12.52 23.74 -49.50
N ASP A 434 13.69 23.28 -49.04
CA ASP A 434 14.51 22.32 -49.79
C ASP A 434 13.77 20.98 -49.95
N GLU A 435 14.09 20.23 -51.01
CA GLU A 435 13.40 18.97 -51.33
C GLU A 435 13.53 17.92 -50.21
N GLU A 436 14.68 17.84 -49.55
CA GLU A 436 14.91 16.95 -48.40
C GLU A 436 13.95 17.27 -47.24
N VAL A 437 13.68 18.57 -47.00
CA VAL A 437 12.72 19.00 -45.97
C VAL A 437 11.28 18.69 -46.39
N ARG A 438 10.96 18.83 -47.68
CA ARG A 438 9.64 18.45 -48.20
C ARG A 438 9.39 16.95 -48.05
N GLU A 439 10.40 16.11 -48.30
CA GLU A 439 10.34 14.67 -48.05
C GLU A 439 10.13 14.37 -46.55
N GLU A 440 10.88 15.01 -45.64
CA GLU A 440 10.67 14.87 -44.18
C GLU A 440 9.24 15.21 -43.75
N LEU A 441 8.66 16.28 -44.30
CA LEU A 441 7.28 16.68 -44.00
C LEU A 441 6.26 15.69 -44.57
N ALA A 442 6.51 15.17 -45.77
CA ALA A 442 5.63 14.21 -46.43
C ALA A 442 5.59 12.83 -45.74
N ASP A 443 6.67 12.47 -45.04
CA ASP A 443 6.79 11.24 -44.25
C ASP A 443 6.03 11.30 -42.91
N LEU A 444 5.60 12.48 -42.45
CA LEU A 444 4.84 12.61 -41.22
C LEU A 444 3.46 11.96 -41.33
N THR A 445 3.18 11.03 -40.42
CA THR A 445 1.85 10.46 -40.21
C THR A 445 1.45 10.55 -38.74
N PRO A 446 0.14 10.63 -38.42
CA PRO A 446 -0.33 10.54 -37.05
C PRO A 446 0.16 9.29 -36.31
N THR A 447 0.27 8.16 -37.01
CA THR A 447 0.65 6.87 -36.42
C THR A 447 2.14 6.75 -36.11
N ASP A 448 2.99 7.42 -36.90
CA ASP A 448 4.45 7.36 -36.73
C ASP A 448 5.00 8.55 -35.93
N TYR A 449 4.18 9.59 -35.68
CA TYR A 449 4.54 10.76 -34.87
C TYR A 449 4.48 10.50 -33.35
N VAL A 450 5.05 9.38 -32.90
CA VAL A 450 5.13 8.98 -31.47
C VAL A 450 6.44 9.37 -30.79
N GLY A 451 7.35 10.02 -31.53
CA GLY A 451 8.65 10.44 -31.02
C GLY A 451 9.50 9.25 -30.54
N VAL A 452 10.07 9.38 -29.34
CA VAL A 452 10.89 8.33 -28.69
C VAL A 452 10.11 7.53 -27.66
N ALA A 453 8.77 7.49 -27.74
CA ALA A 453 7.92 6.85 -26.74
C ALA A 453 8.31 5.38 -26.48
N SER A 454 8.60 4.62 -27.53
CA SER A 454 9.09 3.25 -27.43
C SER A 454 10.42 3.15 -26.67
N ASP A 455 11.37 4.05 -26.92
CA ASP A 455 12.70 4.04 -26.28
C ASP A 455 12.60 4.36 -24.78
N LEU A 456 11.67 5.25 -24.39
CA LEU A 456 11.44 5.60 -22.98
C LEU A 456 10.98 4.42 -22.12
N VAL A 457 10.45 3.35 -22.72
CA VAL A 457 10.10 2.12 -21.98
C VAL A 457 11.36 1.41 -21.45
N ASP A 458 12.52 1.60 -22.09
CA ASP A 458 13.78 0.99 -21.63
C ASP A 458 14.29 1.64 -20.33
N ASP A 459 13.81 2.82 -19.95
CA ASP A 459 14.14 3.48 -18.67
C ASP A 459 13.46 2.82 -17.44
N LEU A 460 12.67 1.76 -17.64
CA LEU A 460 12.11 0.94 -16.56
C LEU A 460 13.12 -0.06 -15.93
N GLU A 461 14.33 -0.20 -16.50
CA GLU A 461 15.35 -1.14 -16.04
C GLU A 461 15.95 -0.85 -14.65
#